data_AF-A0A398CJ99-F1
#
_entry.id   AF-A0A398CJ99-F1
#
_cell.length_a   1.000
_cell.length_b   1.000
_cell.length_c   1.000
_cell.angle_alpha   90.00
_cell.angle_beta   90.00
_cell.angle_gamma   90.00
#
_symmetry.space_group_name_H-M   'P 1'
#
loop_
_entity.id
_entity.type
_entity.pdbx_description
1 polymer ?
#
loop_
_entity_poly.entity_id
_entity_poly.type
_entity_poly.pdbx_seq_one_letter_code
_entity_poly.pdbx_strand_id
1 'polypeptide(L)'
;MNIGAILFLLFSLFLGSFQTPVSEPVHVIDTESMEGVFGFTNADGTSIIVHGLGVGQEAAMSKWNKAIGESGKVLSVKYATYQKGNIDKSSGRDTSYNFENMAGYIFNVKEGSSTPNETYFLINENDFDLKALLPIKKTEDALKNDSLIAKEISAKKQRPITNIWQIAQFSDSQKLFLVKFKRQGDDMLFSLVLQREDKLLFNDFPAKTKDEISVWRVDDGGEVTPDMFSLLFAAKTSDGLALSIEWWGSEGENTFVIADDGEQFHELPISYYRYTYPT
;
A
#
# COMPACT_ATOMS: atom_id res chain seq x y z
N MET A 1 85.62 2.32 -33.91
CA MET A 1 84.91 3.15 -34.92
C MET A 1 83.67 2.39 -35.34
N ASN A 2 82.51 3.05 -35.30
CA ASN A 2 81.14 2.63 -35.67
C ASN A 2 80.38 1.66 -34.74
N ILE A 3 79.39 2.18 -34.00
CA ILE A 3 77.91 2.20 -34.23
C ILE A 3 77.31 0.82 -33.86
N GLY A 4 76.39 0.63 -32.92
CA GLY A 4 75.37 1.49 -32.33
C GLY A 4 74.02 0.78 -32.47
N ALA A 5 73.41 0.34 -31.36
CA ALA A 5 71.98 0.00 -31.27
C ALA A 5 71.58 -0.19 -29.81
N ILE A 6 71.00 0.85 -29.20
CA ILE A 6 70.27 0.76 -27.93
C ILE A 6 68.79 0.63 -28.30
N LEU A 7 68.18 -0.47 -27.85
CA LEU A 7 66.78 -0.79 -28.04
C LEU A 7 65.94 0.07 -27.07
N PHE A 8 65.17 1.02 -27.58
CA PHE A 8 64.15 1.75 -26.81
C PHE A 8 62.84 0.96 -26.85
N LEU A 9 62.43 0.42 -25.69
CA LEU A 9 61.08 -0.10 -25.47
C LEU A 9 60.18 1.06 -25.04
N LEU A 10 59.31 1.51 -25.94
CA LEU A 10 58.21 2.44 -25.64
C LEU A 10 57.07 1.67 -24.96
N PHE A 11 56.89 1.89 -23.65
CA PHE A 11 55.69 1.51 -22.93
C PHE A 11 54.63 2.59 -23.15
N SER A 12 53.64 2.32 -24.01
CA SER A 12 52.44 3.17 -24.11
C SER A 12 51.52 2.90 -22.92
N LEU A 13 51.50 3.84 -21.97
CA LEU A 13 50.48 3.91 -20.92
C LEU A 13 49.14 4.29 -21.57
N PHE A 14 48.24 3.33 -21.72
CA PHE A 14 46.83 3.59 -21.95
C PHE A 14 46.22 4.18 -20.67
N LEU A 15 46.09 5.50 -20.62
CA LEU A 15 45.20 6.19 -19.67
C LEU A 15 43.76 5.91 -20.11
N GLY A 16 43.21 4.79 -19.65
CA GLY A 16 41.77 4.54 -19.72
C GLY A 16 41.06 5.54 -18.82
N SER A 17 40.22 6.39 -19.41
CA SER A 17 39.31 7.25 -18.65
C SER A 17 38.32 6.38 -17.91
N PHE A 18 38.43 6.29 -16.58
CA PHE A 18 37.34 5.79 -15.75
C PHE A 18 36.21 6.81 -15.80
N GLN A 19 35.20 6.56 -16.65
CA GLN A 19 33.91 7.21 -16.49
C GLN A 19 33.33 6.68 -15.19
N THR A 20 33.18 7.55 -14.19
CA THR A 20 32.37 7.28 -13.01
C THR A 20 30.96 6.88 -13.49
N PRO A 21 30.43 5.72 -13.07
CA PRO A 21 29.05 5.38 -13.41
C PRO A 21 28.15 6.47 -12.84
N VAL A 22 27.40 7.13 -13.72
CA VAL A 22 26.35 8.06 -13.33
C VAL A 22 25.33 7.23 -12.54
N SER A 23 25.25 7.45 -11.23
CA SER A 23 24.24 6.78 -10.40
C SER A 23 22.86 7.15 -10.93
N GLU A 24 22.03 6.16 -11.22
CA GLU A 24 20.63 6.41 -11.57
C GLU A 24 19.94 7.24 -10.48
N PRO A 25 19.05 8.16 -10.85
CA PRO A 25 18.32 8.96 -9.88
C PRO A 25 17.51 8.04 -8.96
N VAL A 26 17.55 8.32 -7.65
CA VAL A 26 16.77 7.57 -6.67
C VAL A 26 15.32 8.01 -6.80
N HIS A 27 14.46 7.07 -7.21
CA HIS A 27 13.01 7.28 -7.34
C HIS A 27 12.33 7.11 -5.98
N VAL A 28 11.72 8.19 -5.47
CA VAL A 28 10.99 8.25 -4.19
C VAL A 28 9.73 9.09 -4.34
N ILE A 29 8.74 8.85 -3.48
CA ILE A 29 7.60 9.74 -3.28
C ILE A 29 7.81 10.61 -2.04
N ASP A 30 7.29 11.83 -2.08
CA ASP A 30 7.19 12.74 -0.94
C ASP A 30 5.84 12.52 -0.25
N THR A 31 5.86 12.05 0.99
CA THR A 31 4.65 11.76 1.77
C THR A 31 3.97 13.00 2.33
N GLU A 32 4.68 14.12 2.48
CA GLU A 32 4.10 15.39 2.94
C GLU A 32 3.25 16.06 1.85
N SER A 33 3.67 15.92 0.60
CA SER A 33 2.96 16.43 -0.57
C SER A 33 2.13 15.36 -1.29
N MET A 34 2.07 14.13 -0.77
CA MET A 34 1.32 13.07 -1.43
C MET A 34 -0.17 13.39 -1.40
N GLU A 35 -0.74 13.55 -2.58
CA GLU A 35 -2.18 13.72 -2.75
C GLU A 35 -2.76 12.53 -3.51
N GLY A 36 -4.01 12.21 -3.22
CA GLY A 36 -4.77 11.24 -3.98
C GLY A 36 -6.17 11.08 -3.43
N VAL A 37 -6.99 10.34 -4.17
CA VAL A 37 -8.35 9.99 -3.75
C VAL A 37 -8.60 8.53 -4.02
N PHE A 38 -9.40 7.89 -3.18
CA PHE A 38 -9.81 6.52 -3.42
C PHE A 38 -11.12 6.47 -4.20
N GLY A 39 -11.27 5.42 -4.99
CA GLY A 39 -12.53 5.06 -5.64
C GLY A 39 -12.56 3.56 -5.89
N PHE A 40 -13.70 3.04 -6.31
CA PHE A 40 -13.82 1.62 -6.64
C PHE A 40 -14.44 1.41 -8.02
N THR A 41 -14.20 0.25 -8.62
CA THR A 41 -14.64 -0.05 -9.98
C THR A 41 -16.08 -0.54 -10.07
N ASN A 42 -16.73 -0.26 -11.20
CA ASN A 42 -18.00 -0.87 -11.56
C ASN A 42 -17.88 -2.35 -11.90
N ALA A 43 -19.00 -3.00 -12.23
CA ALA A 43 -19.08 -4.46 -12.38
C ALA A 43 -18.32 -5.02 -13.59
N ASP A 44 -18.01 -4.19 -14.59
CA ASP A 44 -17.21 -4.57 -15.76
C ASP A 44 -15.75 -4.06 -15.68
N GLY A 45 -15.39 -3.33 -14.62
CA GLY A 45 -14.07 -2.75 -14.42
C GLY A 45 -13.75 -1.53 -15.32
N THR A 46 -14.65 -1.11 -16.21
CA THR A 46 -14.32 -0.07 -17.18
C THR A 46 -14.31 1.34 -16.58
N SER A 47 -14.94 1.52 -15.42
CA SER A 47 -15.08 2.80 -14.75
C SER A 47 -14.78 2.71 -13.26
N ILE A 48 -14.21 3.77 -12.71
CA ILE A 48 -14.01 3.97 -11.27
C ILE A 48 -14.89 5.12 -10.79
N ILE A 49 -15.58 4.96 -9.66
CA ILE A 49 -16.31 6.03 -9.00
C ILE A 49 -15.54 6.49 -7.76
N VAL A 50 -15.30 7.80 -7.68
CA VAL A 50 -14.87 8.48 -6.46
C VAL A 50 -16.13 9.02 -5.78
N HIS A 51 -16.56 8.33 -4.71
CA HIS A 51 -17.75 8.65 -3.92
C HIS A 51 -17.41 9.48 -2.66
N GLY A 52 -18.42 10.03 -2.00
CA GLY A 52 -18.26 10.74 -0.71
C GLY A 52 -17.78 12.18 -0.80
N LEU A 53 -17.46 12.66 -2.01
CA LEU A 53 -17.08 14.05 -2.25
C LEU A 53 -18.28 14.89 -2.70
N GLY A 54 -18.34 16.16 -2.24
CA GLY A 54 -19.35 17.12 -2.70
C GLY A 54 -19.18 17.49 -4.18
N VAL A 55 -20.25 18.04 -4.80
CA VAL A 55 -20.24 18.58 -6.17
C VAL A 55 -19.32 19.79 -6.31
N GLY A 56 -18.88 20.11 -7.54
CA GLY A 56 -18.07 21.30 -7.80
C GLY A 56 -16.55 21.08 -7.72
N GLN A 57 -16.09 19.82 -7.65
CA GLN A 57 -14.68 19.44 -7.58
C GLN A 57 -14.11 18.98 -8.93
N GLU A 58 -14.78 19.28 -10.05
CA GLU A 58 -14.42 18.76 -11.38
C GLU A 58 -12.99 19.16 -11.80
N ALA A 59 -12.57 20.39 -11.47
CA ALA A 59 -11.22 20.86 -11.73
C ALA A 59 -10.17 20.05 -10.95
N ALA A 60 -10.45 19.75 -9.67
CA ALA A 60 -9.58 18.92 -8.84
C ALA A 60 -9.56 17.47 -9.33
N MET A 61 -10.69 16.93 -9.77
CA MET A 61 -10.78 15.55 -10.31
C MET A 61 -10.04 15.38 -11.63
N SER A 62 -9.97 16.42 -12.44
CA SER A 62 -9.33 16.38 -13.76
C SER A 62 -7.81 16.19 -13.70
N LYS A 63 -7.18 16.38 -12.54
CA LYS A 63 -5.73 16.19 -12.37
C LYS A 63 -5.31 14.73 -12.22
N TRP A 64 -6.24 13.86 -11.78
CA TRP A 64 -5.94 12.45 -11.57
C TRP A 64 -5.92 11.71 -12.91
N ASN A 65 -4.79 11.09 -13.22
CA ASN A 65 -4.53 10.46 -14.52
C ASN A 65 -4.02 9.01 -14.41
N LYS A 66 -3.73 8.55 -13.19
CA LYS A 66 -3.38 7.16 -12.89
C LYS A 66 -4.20 6.66 -11.73
N ALA A 67 -4.39 5.34 -11.68
CA ALA A 67 -5.00 4.65 -10.56
C ALA A 67 -4.15 3.43 -10.20
N ILE A 68 -3.88 3.23 -8.91
CA ILE A 68 -3.07 2.12 -8.40
C ILE A 68 -3.99 1.18 -7.63
N GLY A 69 -4.13 -0.05 -8.12
CA GLY A 69 -4.90 -1.12 -7.48
C GLY A 69 -4.00 -2.19 -6.87
N GLU A 70 -4.59 -3.28 -6.40
CA GLU A 70 -3.91 -4.36 -5.70
C GLU A 70 -2.55 -4.75 -6.31
N SER A 71 -1.55 -4.91 -5.44
CA SER A 71 -0.16 -5.29 -5.76
C SER A 71 0.57 -4.29 -6.67
N GLY A 72 0.19 -3.01 -6.64
CA GLY A 72 0.84 -1.94 -7.39
C GLY A 72 0.45 -1.90 -8.86
N LYS A 73 -0.68 -2.52 -9.25
CA LYS A 73 -1.15 -2.51 -10.64
C LYS A 73 -1.62 -1.11 -11.03
N VAL A 74 -0.92 -0.50 -11.97
CA VAL A 74 -1.22 0.86 -12.45
C VAL A 74 -2.15 0.83 -13.66
N LEU A 75 -3.17 1.68 -13.64
CA LEU A 75 -4.07 1.96 -14.75
C LEU A 75 -3.89 3.39 -15.24
N SER A 76 -4.03 3.62 -16.54
CA SER A 76 -4.26 4.97 -17.07
C SER A 76 -5.75 5.27 -16.96
N VAL A 77 -6.12 6.39 -16.33
CA VAL A 77 -7.52 6.79 -16.12
C VAL A 77 -7.75 8.21 -16.61
N LYS A 78 -9.01 8.54 -16.88
CA LYS A 78 -9.40 9.90 -17.24
C LYS A 78 -10.74 10.26 -16.63
N TYR A 79 -10.78 11.40 -15.94
CA TYR A 79 -12.03 11.99 -15.47
C TYR A 79 -13.03 12.14 -16.63
N ALA A 80 -14.26 11.67 -16.39
CA ALA A 80 -15.32 11.63 -17.39
C ALA A 80 -16.42 12.65 -17.06
N THR A 81 -17.02 12.52 -15.88
CA THR A 81 -18.18 13.32 -15.47
C THR A 81 -18.44 13.17 -13.98
N TYR A 82 -19.31 14.03 -13.45
CA TYR A 82 -19.99 13.77 -12.18
C TYR A 82 -21.31 13.02 -12.43
N GLN A 83 -21.55 11.96 -11.67
CA GLN A 83 -22.79 11.21 -11.62
C GLN A 83 -23.61 11.67 -10.40
N LYS A 84 -24.87 12.05 -10.62
CA LYS A 84 -25.75 12.57 -9.55
C LYS A 84 -26.26 11.48 -8.59
N GLY A 85 -26.22 10.22 -8.99
CA GLY A 85 -26.82 9.10 -8.27
C GLY A 85 -28.36 9.08 -8.35
N ASN A 86 -28.94 7.98 -7.88
CA ASN A 86 -30.39 7.75 -7.80
C ASN A 86 -30.73 7.22 -6.41
N ILE A 87 -31.16 8.12 -5.52
CA ILE A 87 -31.45 7.76 -4.12
C ILE A 87 -32.59 6.76 -3.98
N ASP A 88 -33.60 6.81 -4.85
CA ASP A 88 -34.76 5.92 -4.80
C ASP A 88 -34.42 4.47 -5.18
N LYS A 89 -33.30 4.27 -5.89
CA LYS A 89 -32.80 2.95 -6.31
C LYS A 89 -31.50 2.55 -5.62
N SER A 90 -30.91 3.43 -4.81
CA SER A 90 -29.65 3.16 -4.15
C SER A 90 -29.85 2.12 -3.05
N SER A 91 -28.99 1.10 -3.03
CA SER A 91 -28.89 0.20 -1.88
C SER A 91 -28.16 0.84 -0.70
N GLY A 92 -27.55 2.02 -0.90
CA GLY A 92 -26.68 2.67 0.07
C GLY A 92 -25.37 1.91 0.33
N ARG A 93 -24.98 1.00 -0.58
CA ARG A 93 -23.75 0.21 -0.48
C ARG A 93 -22.71 0.71 -1.48
N ASP A 94 -21.45 0.69 -1.09
CA ASP A 94 -20.30 1.05 -1.91
C ASP A 94 -19.81 -0.17 -2.70
N THR A 95 -20.72 -0.77 -3.47
CA THR A 95 -20.46 -1.95 -4.29
C THR A 95 -20.75 -1.68 -5.76
N SER A 96 -20.13 -2.47 -6.63
CA SER A 96 -20.33 -2.40 -8.08
C SER A 96 -21.80 -2.58 -8.50
N TYR A 97 -22.60 -3.32 -7.71
CA TYR A 97 -24.04 -3.49 -7.91
C TYR A 97 -24.84 -2.20 -7.69
N ASN A 98 -24.34 -1.29 -6.85
CA ASN A 98 -24.97 0.00 -6.59
C ASN A 98 -24.40 1.13 -7.43
N PHE A 99 -23.33 0.87 -8.20
CA PHE A 99 -22.50 1.87 -8.86
C PHE A 99 -23.32 2.92 -9.64
N GLU A 100 -24.26 2.50 -10.48
CA GLU A 100 -25.10 3.38 -11.32
C GLU A 100 -26.06 4.27 -10.50
N ASN A 101 -26.35 3.89 -9.25
CA ASN A 101 -27.24 4.62 -8.36
C ASN A 101 -26.47 5.52 -7.38
N MET A 102 -25.14 5.46 -7.36
CA MET A 102 -24.31 6.25 -6.46
C MET A 102 -23.98 7.62 -7.02
N ALA A 103 -23.90 8.63 -6.16
CA ALA A 103 -23.38 9.93 -6.55
C ALA A 103 -21.84 9.90 -6.53
N GLY A 104 -21.16 10.47 -7.52
CA GLY A 104 -19.69 10.48 -7.48
C GLY A 104 -19.04 10.88 -8.80
N TYR A 105 -17.73 11.06 -8.77
CA TYR A 105 -16.95 11.40 -9.94
C TYR A 105 -16.51 10.14 -10.67
N ILE A 106 -16.86 10.04 -11.95
CA ILE A 106 -16.59 8.88 -12.79
C ILE A 106 -15.28 9.09 -13.54
N PHE A 107 -14.42 8.08 -13.47
CA PHE A 107 -13.18 7.96 -14.22
C PHE A 107 -13.28 6.78 -15.16
N ASN A 108 -12.99 6.98 -16.44
CA ASN A 108 -12.87 5.88 -17.39
C ASN A 108 -11.47 5.27 -17.31
N VAL A 109 -11.38 3.95 -17.25
CA VAL A 109 -10.12 3.22 -17.46
C VAL A 109 -9.78 3.28 -18.95
N LYS A 110 -8.58 3.76 -19.27
CA LYS A 110 -8.08 3.94 -20.65
C LYS A 110 -7.11 2.86 -21.06
N GLU A 111 -6.23 2.47 -20.13
CA GLU A 111 -5.21 1.44 -20.36
C GLU A 111 -5.00 0.64 -19.09
N GLY A 112 -4.60 -0.63 -19.26
CA GLY A 112 -4.56 -1.62 -18.19
C GLY A 112 -5.87 -2.39 -18.05
N SER A 113 -5.87 -3.39 -17.17
CA SER A 113 -7.08 -4.12 -16.78
C SER A 113 -7.29 -3.91 -15.30
N SER A 114 -8.44 -3.38 -14.95
CA SER A 114 -8.90 -3.35 -13.58
C SER A 114 -9.58 -4.67 -13.21
N THR A 115 -9.77 -4.88 -11.91
CA THR A 115 -10.64 -5.93 -11.38
C THR A 115 -11.98 -5.27 -10.99
N PRO A 116 -13.14 -5.88 -11.28
CA PRO A 116 -14.44 -5.35 -10.86
C PRO A 116 -14.59 -5.24 -9.34
N ASN A 117 -15.32 -4.23 -8.86
CA ASN A 117 -15.61 -3.99 -7.45
C ASN A 117 -14.39 -3.79 -6.52
N GLU A 118 -13.21 -3.50 -7.06
CA GLU A 118 -11.98 -3.30 -6.29
C GLU A 118 -11.70 -1.83 -6.03
N THR A 119 -11.01 -1.56 -4.92
CA THR A 119 -10.54 -0.21 -4.55
C THR A 119 -9.28 0.17 -5.32
N TYR A 120 -9.19 1.43 -5.71
CA TYR A 120 -8.05 2.02 -6.39
C TYR A 120 -7.69 3.37 -5.77
N PHE A 121 -6.38 3.66 -5.69
CA PHE A 121 -5.87 4.97 -5.30
C PHE A 121 -5.53 5.80 -6.54
N LEU A 122 -6.27 6.89 -6.77
CA LEU A 122 -6.11 7.78 -7.90
C LEU A 122 -5.08 8.87 -7.58
N ILE A 123 -4.13 9.05 -8.50
CA ILE A 123 -2.98 9.94 -8.35
C ILE A 123 -2.73 10.72 -9.65
N ASN A 124 -1.92 11.78 -9.53
CA ASN A 124 -1.34 12.49 -10.67
C ASN A 124 0.12 12.03 -10.81
N GLU A 125 0.47 11.45 -11.95
CA GLU A 125 1.83 10.91 -12.18
C GLU A 125 2.94 11.96 -12.18
N ASN A 126 2.58 13.26 -12.28
CA ASN A 126 3.56 14.34 -12.12
C ASN A 126 3.93 14.60 -10.65
N ASP A 127 3.04 14.22 -9.72
CA ASP A 127 3.19 14.45 -8.27
C ASP A 127 3.56 13.15 -7.53
N PHE A 128 3.40 11.99 -8.18
CA PHE A 128 3.73 10.68 -7.64
C PHE A 128 4.60 9.91 -8.64
N ASP A 129 5.87 9.68 -8.30
CA ASP A 129 6.79 8.93 -9.15
C ASP A 129 6.47 7.43 -9.14
N LEU A 130 5.83 6.94 -10.20
CA LEU A 130 5.48 5.53 -10.36
C LEU A 130 6.70 4.59 -10.31
N LYS A 131 7.92 5.07 -10.56
CA LYS A 131 9.13 4.25 -10.45
C LYS A 131 9.57 4.03 -9.00
N ALA A 132 8.99 4.76 -8.05
CA ALA A 132 9.19 4.52 -6.62
C ALA A 132 8.40 3.29 -6.14
N LEU A 133 7.44 2.79 -6.93
CA LEU A 133 6.67 1.59 -6.58
C LEU A 133 7.57 0.36 -6.47
N LEU A 134 7.36 -0.39 -5.39
CA LEU A 134 8.02 -1.66 -5.13
C LEU A 134 7.14 -2.82 -5.63
N PRO A 135 7.75 -3.89 -6.16
CA PRO A 135 7.01 -5.11 -6.42
C PRO A 135 6.45 -5.66 -5.10
N ILE A 136 5.17 -6.08 -5.12
CA ILE A 136 4.53 -6.70 -3.97
C ILE A 136 4.36 -8.19 -4.27
N LYS A 137 4.99 -9.03 -3.45
CA LYS A 137 4.69 -10.45 -3.40
C LYS A 137 3.77 -10.71 -2.21
N LYS A 138 2.48 -10.91 -2.46
CA LYS A 138 1.52 -11.35 -1.43
C LYS A 138 1.92 -12.73 -0.92
N THR A 139 1.86 -12.92 0.39
CA THR A 139 2.11 -14.19 1.06
C THR A 139 1.05 -14.40 2.14
N GLU A 140 0.84 -15.63 2.59
CA GLU A 140 -0.05 -15.95 3.72
C GLU A 140 0.63 -16.98 4.64
N ASP A 141 1.96 -16.93 4.67
CA ASP A 141 2.78 -17.94 5.32
C ASP A 141 2.65 -17.79 6.83
N ALA A 142 2.05 -18.79 7.48
CA ALA A 142 2.02 -18.86 8.93
C ALA A 142 3.43 -19.21 9.47
N LEU A 143 3.94 -18.38 10.36
CA LEU A 143 5.23 -18.60 11.00
C LEU A 143 5.02 -19.30 12.35
N LYS A 144 6.01 -20.11 12.75
CA LYS A 144 6.03 -20.66 14.10
C LYS A 144 6.35 -19.54 15.11
N ASN A 145 5.67 -19.58 16.26
CA ASN A 145 5.86 -18.61 17.33
C ASN A 145 7.28 -18.63 17.95
N ASP A 146 8.08 -19.66 17.68
CA ASP A 146 9.48 -19.77 18.12
C ASP A 146 10.52 -19.36 17.06
N SER A 147 10.06 -18.88 15.90
CA SER A 147 10.93 -18.28 14.88
C SER A 147 11.70 -17.07 15.43
N LEU A 148 12.85 -16.76 14.81
CA LEU A 148 13.69 -15.63 15.24
C LEU A 148 12.92 -14.31 15.25
N ILE A 149 12.18 -14.04 14.17
CA ILE A 149 11.35 -12.83 14.04
C ILE A 149 10.23 -12.77 15.09
N ALA A 150 9.55 -13.89 15.37
CA ALA A 150 8.51 -13.93 16.41
C ALA A 150 9.09 -13.65 17.81
N LYS A 151 10.28 -14.17 18.11
CA LYS A 151 10.98 -13.90 19.37
C LYS A 151 11.37 -12.43 19.50
N GLU A 152 11.88 -11.83 18.42
CA GLU A 152 12.28 -10.43 18.39
C GLU A 152 11.07 -9.50 18.59
N ILE A 153 9.99 -9.73 17.85
CA ILE A 153 8.73 -8.96 17.98
C ILE A 153 8.16 -9.11 19.40
N SER A 154 8.09 -10.34 19.92
CA SER A 154 7.56 -10.60 21.26
C SER A 154 8.40 -9.93 22.36
N ALA A 155 9.72 -9.93 22.22
CA ALA A 155 10.63 -9.24 23.14
C ALA A 155 10.45 -7.72 23.08
N LYS A 156 10.37 -7.14 21.87
CA LYS A 156 10.20 -5.69 21.69
C LYS A 156 8.85 -5.19 22.21
N LYS A 157 7.78 -5.99 22.07
CA LYS A 157 6.45 -5.69 22.62
C LYS A 157 6.26 -6.12 24.08
N GLN A 158 7.19 -6.88 24.65
CA GLN A 158 7.06 -7.51 25.96
C GLN A 158 5.75 -8.30 26.11
N ARG A 159 5.30 -8.94 25.02
CA ARG A 159 4.00 -9.59 24.93
C ARG A 159 4.08 -10.86 24.09
N PRO A 160 3.61 -12.02 24.57
CA PRO A 160 3.63 -13.25 23.79
C PRO A 160 2.76 -13.14 22.54
N ILE A 161 3.20 -13.77 21.45
CA ILE A 161 2.46 -13.86 20.20
C ILE A 161 1.54 -15.08 20.23
N THR A 162 0.30 -14.92 19.78
CA THR A 162 -0.63 -16.02 19.52
C THR A 162 -0.42 -16.54 18.09
N ASN A 163 -0.38 -15.62 17.13
CA ASN A 163 -0.19 -15.94 15.72
C ASN A 163 0.69 -14.89 15.03
N ILE A 164 1.46 -15.34 14.04
CA ILE A 164 2.24 -14.48 13.15
C ILE A 164 2.17 -15.02 11.73
N TRP A 165 1.93 -14.14 10.78
CA TRP A 165 1.95 -14.44 9.35
C TRP A 165 2.81 -13.43 8.62
N GLN A 166 3.54 -13.88 7.60
CA GLN A 166 4.09 -12.97 6.60
C GLN A 166 3.00 -12.72 5.57
N ILE A 167 2.58 -11.46 5.40
CA ILE A 167 1.47 -11.08 4.51
C ILE A 167 1.96 -10.44 3.20
N ALA A 168 3.15 -9.85 3.19
CA ALA A 168 3.77 -9.33 1.98
C ALA A 168 5.29 -9.34 2.05
N GLN A 169 5.92 -9.38 0.88
CA GLN A 169 7.36 -9.19 0.69
C GLN A 169 7.60 -8.18 -0.43
N PHE A 170 8.47 -7.19 -0.17
CA PHE A 170 8.85 -6.14 -1.12
C PHE A 170 10.28 -6.34 -1.66
N SER A 171 11.15 -6.92 -0.84
CA SER A 171 12.50 -7.37 -1.18
C SER A 171 12.95 -8.46 -0.19
N ASP A 172 14.17 -8.96 -0.30
CA ASP A 172 14.67 -9.99 0.65
C ASP A 172 14.80 -9.46 2.09
N SER A 173 15.04 -8.15 2.25
CA SER A 173 15.19 -7.48 3.54
C SER A 173 13.96 -6.65 3.95
N GLN A 174 12.89 -6.65 3.15
CA GLN A 174 11.67 -5.89 3.43
C GLN A 174 10.43 -6.78 3.38
N LYS A 175 9.85 -7.06 4.56
CA LYS A 175 8.74 -8.00 4.75
C LYS A 175 7.70 -7.42 5.71
N LEU A 176 6.43 -7.59 5.39
CA LEU A 176 5.31 -7.18 6.22
C LEU A 176 4.70 -8.40 6.90
N PHE A 177 4.51 -8.29 8.21
CA PHE A 177 3.91 -9.33 9.04
C PHE A 177 2.61 -8.84 9.67
N LEU A 178 1.64 -9.74 9.78
CA LEU A 178 0.48 -9.61 10.65
C LEU A 178 0.76 -10.38 11.94
N VAL A 179 0.62 -9.74 13.09
CA VAL A 179 0.92 -10.35 14.40
C VAL A 179 -0.23 -10.15 15.36
N LYS A 180 -0.86 -11.24 15.80
CA LYS A 180 -1.86 -11.23 16.87
C LYS A 180 -1.19 -11.61 18.19
N PHE A 181 -1.30 -10.75 19.20
CA PHE A 181 -0.71 -10.99 20.51
C PHE A 181 -1.67 -11.70 21.46
N LYS A 182 -1.14 -12.36 22.50
CA LYS A 182 -1.96 -12.93 23.57
C LYS A 182 -2.68 -11.81 24.31
N ARG A 183 -3.98 -11.97 24.56
CA ARG A 183 -4.80 -11.07 25.39
C ARG A 183 -4.18 -10.84 26.78
N GLN A 184 -4.29 -9.63 27.31
CA GLN A 184 -3.85 -9.26 28.66
C GLN A 184 -4.99 -8.55 29.39
N GLY A 185 -5.78 -9.29 30.18
CA GLY A 185 -7.01 -8.74 30.76
C GLY A 185 -7.97 -8.31 29.66
N ASP A 186 -8.42 -7.06 29.69
CA ASP A 186 -9.29 -6.48 28.66
C ASP A 186 -8.51 -5.93 27.45
N ASP A 187 -7.18 -5.94 27.50
CA ASP A 187 -6.34 -5.39 26.45
C ASP A 187 -6.09 -6.42 25.34
N MET A 188 -6.55 -6.08 24.14
CA MET A 188 -6.35 -6.81 22.88
C MET A 188 -5.37 -6.06 22.01
N LEU A 189 -4.54 -6.78 21.25
CA LEU A 189 -3.58 -6.18 20.33
C LEU A 189 -3.31 -7.10 19.15
N PHE A 190 -3.41 -6.54 17.95
CA PHE A 190 -2.64 -7.00 16.80
C PHE A 190 -1.80 -5.85 16.26
N SER A 191 -0.76 -6.18 15.50
CA SER A 191 0.07 -5.19 14.82
C SER A 191 0.34 -5.63 13.39
N LEU A 192 0.47 -4.65 12.50
CA LEU A 192 1.20 -4.80 11.25
C LEU A 192 2.65 -4.44 11.53
N VAL A 193 3.58 -5.32 11.18
CA VAL A 193 5.00 -5.17 11.50
C VAL A 193 5.83 -5.23 10.24
N LEU A 194 6.51 -4.14 9.91
CA LEU A 194 7.47 -4.11 8.81
C LEU A 194 8.86 -4.44 9.36
N GLN A 195 9.42 -5.53 8.85
CA GLN A 195 10.84 -5.78 8.94
C GLN A 195 11.52 -5.05 7.77
N ARG A 196 12.43 -4.14 8.08
CA ARG A 196 13.31 -3.49 7.12
C ARG A 196 14.74 -3.59 7.63
N GLU A 197 15.57 -4.36 6.91
CA GLU A 197 16.95 -4.62 7.35
C GLU A 197 16.94 -5.16 8.79
N ASP A 198 17.63 -4.48 9.71
CA ASP A 198 17.71 -4.84 11.12
C ASP A 198 16.69 -4.10 12.00
N LYS A 199 15.70 -3.44 11.38
CA LYS A 199 14.65 -2.68 12.08
C LYS A 199 13.30 -3.37 11.99
N LEU A 200 12.56 -3.26 13.10
CA LEU A 200 11.15 -3.58 13.21
C LEU A 200 10.34 -2.32 13.49
N LEU A 201 9.46 -1.99 12.56
CA LEU A 201 8.51 -0.88 12.62
C LEU A 201 7.11 -1.45 12.86
N PHE A 202 6.34 -0.83 13.76
CA PHE A 202 5.06 -1.35 14.22
C PHE A 202 3.96 -0.35 13.95
N ASN A 203 2.87 -0.83 13.34
CA ASN A 203 1.59 -0.15 13.34
C ASN A 203 0.65 -0.96 14.24
N ASP A 204 0.30 -0.42 15.40
CA ASP A 204 -0.43 -1.12 16.45
C ASP A 204 -1.93 -0.82 16.40
N PHE A 205 -2.73 -1.86 16.59
CA PHE A 205 -4.19 -1.77 16.67
C PHE A 205 -4.62 -2.24 18.07
N PRO A 206 -4.50 -1.40 19.10
CA PRO A 206 -4.96 -1.72 20.45
C PRO A 206 -6.48 -1.66 20.53
N ALA A 207 -7.08 -2.56 21.30
CA ALA A 207 -8.50 -2.50 21.66
C ALA A 207 -8.69 -2.87 23.13
N LYS A 208 -9.76 -2.34 23.74
CA LYS A 208 -10.15 -2.62 25.12
C LYS A 208 -11.55 -3.19 25.17
N THR A 209 -11.69 -4.48 25.44
CA THR A 209 -12.99 -5.12 25.52
C THR A 209 -12.99 -6.34 26.43
N LYS A 210 -14.17 -6.64 26.97
CA LYS A 210 -14.46 -7.87 27.73
C LYS A 210 -14.99 -8.96 26.82
N ASP A 211 -15.77 -8.61 25.80
CA ASP A 211 -16.30 -9.52 24.80
C ASP A 211 -15.35 -9.61 23.59
N GLU A 212 -15.50 -10.68 22.82
CA GLU A 212 -14.73 -10.92 21.61
C GLU A 212 -15.63 -10.84 20.37
N ILE A 213 -16.79 -10.17 20.44
CA ILE A 213 -17.72 -10.16 19.29
C ILE A 213 -17.27 -9.15 18.23
N SER A 214 -16.80 -7.98 18.65
CA SER A 214 -16.36 -6.92 17.76
C SER A 214 -15.19 -6.17 18.42
N VAL A 215 -14.00 -6.75 18.33
CA VAL A 215 -12.82 -6.22 19.02
C VAL A 215 -12.24 -5.02 18.27
N TRP A 216 -12.06 -5.17 16.96
CA TRP A 216 -11.49 -4.16 16.08
C TRP A 216 -12.42 -3.77 14.94
N ARG A 217 -13.23 -4.71 14.44
CA ARG A 217 -14.29 -4.48 13.45
C ARG A 217 -15.58 -5.18 13.88
N VAL A 218 -16.70 -4.76 13.30
CA VAL A 218 -18.01 -5.39 13.52
C VAL A 218 -17.93 -6.86 13.12
N ASP A 219 -18.40 -7.73 14.03
CA ASP A 219 -18.44 -9.18 13.89
C ASP A 219 -17.10 -9.86 13.56
N ASP A 220 -15.97 -9.27 14.00
CA ASP A 220 -14.64 -9.86 13.76
C ASP A 220 -14.31 -11.05 14.68
N GLY A 221 -15.12 -11.31 15.71
CA GLY A 221 -14.88 -12.44 16.61
C GLY A 221 -13.57 -12.33 17.41
N GLY A 222 -12.95 -11.14 17.47
CA GLY A 222 -11.60 -10.98 18.00
C GLY A 222 -10.53 -11.67 17.18
N GLU A 223 -10.83 -12.00 15.92
CA GLU A 223 -9.91 -12.62 14.97
C GLU A 223 -9.36 -11.61 13.97
N VAL A 224 -8.13 -11.87 13.55
CA VAL A 224 -7.46 -11.14 12.48
C VAL A 224 -6.63 -12.13 11.69
N THR A 225 -6.89 -12.23 10.40
CA THR A 225 -6.30 -13.24 9.51
C THR A 225 -5.74 -12.60 8.25
N PRO A 226 -4.75 -13.21 7.58
CA PRO A 226 -4.10 -12.63 6.41
C PRO A 226 -5.04 -12.26 5.27
N ASP A 227 -6.11 -13.04 5.05
CA ASP A 227 -7.09 -12.84 3.99
C ASP A 227 -7.91 -11.55 4.17
N MET A 228 -7.93 -10.98 5.38
CA MET A 228 -8.55 -9.68 5.63
C MET A 228 -7.74 -8.51 5.07
N PHE A 229 -6.48 -8.73 4.63
CA PHE A 229 -5.60 -7.65 4.21
C PHE A 229 -5.17 -7.78 2.75
N SER A 230 -5.24 -6.67 2.03
CA SER A 230 -4.64 -6.49 0.71
C SER A 230 -3.77 -5.23 0.72
N LEU A 231 -2.83 -5.15 -0.22
CA LEU A 231 -2.02 -3.94 -0.41
C LEU A 231 -2.28 -3.39 -1.80
N LEU A 232 -2.69 -2.12 -1.87
CA LEU A 232 -2.77 -1.43 -3.15
C LEU A 232 -1.37 -1.07 -3.64
N PHE A 233 -0.51 -0.54 -2.78
CA PHE A 233 0.87 -0.24 -3.16
C PHE A 233 1.84 -0.27 -1.99
N ALA A 234 3.11 -0.38 -2.36
CA ALA A 234 4.27 -0.09 -1.55
C ALA A 234 5.20 0.79 -2.38
N ALA A 235 5.66 1.92 -1.84
CA ALA A 235 6.50 2.87 -2.55
C ALA A 235 7.67 3.31 -1.67
N LYS A 236 8.83 3.57 -2.29
CA LYS A 236 9.97 4.18 -1.59
C LYS A 236 9.68 5.64 -1.28
N THR A 237 10.10 6.09 -0.11
CA THR A 237 10.11 7.50 0.32
C THR A 237 11.55 7.93 0.61
N SER A 238 11.78 9.19 0.98
CA SER A 238 13.08 9.66 1.48
C SER A 238 13.56 8.90 2.71
N ASP A 239 12.64 8.54 3.60
CA ASP A 239 12.94 8.01 4.94
C ASP A 239 12.71 6.50 5.06
N GLY A 240 11.98 5.93 4.09
CA GLY A 240 11.56 4.54 4.15
C GLY A 240 10.57 4.14 3.06
N LEU A 241 9.41 3.66 3.49
CA LEU A 241 8.33 3.14 2.66
C LEU A 241 7.00 3.81 3.02
N ALA A 242 6.15 3.97 2.01
CA ALA A 242 4.72 4.20 2.17
C ALA A 242 3.95 2.97 1.67
N LEU A 243 2.97 2.51 2.43
CA LEU A 243 2.14 1.34 2.16
C LEU A 243 0.66 1.76 2.17
N SER A 244 -0.07 1.47 1.09
CA SER A 244 -1.53 1.55 1.09
C SER A 244 -2.11 0.18 1.37
N ILE A 245 -2.86 0.08 2.45
CA ILE A 245 -3.37 -1.17 3.02
C ILE A 245 -4.89 -1.10 3.01
N GLU A 246 -5.52 -2.15 2.52
CA GLU A 246 -6.94 -2.37 2.62
C GLU A 246 -7.21 -3.47 3.65
N TRP A 247 -8.14 -3.21 4.56
CA TRP A 247 -8.54 -4.10 5.63
C TRP A 247 -10.04 -4.38 5.56
N TRP A 248 -10.34 -5.60 5.14
CA TRP A 248 -11.67 -6.16 5.02
C TRP A 248 -12.24 -6.55 6.38
N GLY A 249 -13.54 -6.35 6.55
CA GLY A 249 -14.33 -6.91 7.63
C GLY A 249 -15.79 -7.09 7.20
N SER A 250 -16.61 -7.58 8.12
CA SER A 250 -17.97 -8.03 7.83
C SER A 250 -18.87 -6.97 7.21
N GLU A 251 -18.73 -5.70 7.64
CA GLU A 251 -19.56 -4.59 7.13
C GLU A 251 -18.98 -3.87 5.89
N GLY A 252 -17.70 -4.10 5.58
CA GLY A 252 -17.00 -3.26 4.62
C GLY A 252 -15.49 -3.27 4.74
N GLU A 253 -14.86 -2.37 3.97
CA GLU A 253 -13.42 -2.26 3.81
C GLU A 253 -12.92 -0.90 4.32
N ASN A 254 -11.81 -0.90 5.06
CA ASN A 254 -11.06 0.34 5.35
C ASN A 254 -9.78 0.32 4.53
N THR A 255 -9.56 1.32 3.69
CA THR A 255 -8.28 1.55 3.04
C THR A 255 -7.59 2.74 3.67
N PHE A 256 -6.30 2.62 3.99
CA PHE A 256 -5.52 3.68 4.59
C PHE A 256 -4.06 3.60 4.14
N VAL A 257 -3.36 4.73 4.23
CA VAL A 257 -1.93 4.79 3.89
C VAL A 257 -1.11 4.99 5.16
N ILE A 258 -0.13 4.13 5.38
CA ILE A 258 0.91 4.32 6.40
C ILE A 258 2.24 4.61 5.74
N ALA A 259 3.02 5.50 6.33
CA ALA A 259 4.39 5.75 5.94
C ALA A 259 5.30 5.63 7.15
N ASP A 260 6.57 5.28 6.91
CA ASP A 260 7.56 5.32 7.97
C ASP A 260 8.54 6.49 7.82
N ASP A 261 8.92 7.03 8.95
CA ASP A 261 9.87 8.15 9.11
C ASP A 261 11.29 7.67 9.47
N GLY A 262 11.58 6.38 9.27
CA GLY A 262 12.84 5.77 9.69
C GLY A 262 12.82 5.12 11.09
N GLU A 263 11.83 5.46 11.93
CA GLU A 263 11.73 5.00 13.32
C GLU A 263 10.39 4.34 13.65
N GLN A 264 9.28 4.84 13.10
CA GLN A 264 7.93 4.38 13.37
C GLN A 264 7.04 4.50 12.13
N PHE A 265 5.94 3.75 12.13
CA PHE A 265 4.86 4.01 11.19
C PHE A 265 3.97 5.14 11.69
N HIS A 266 3.49 5.97 10.77
CA HIS A 266 2.41 6.92 10.99
C HIS A 266 1.37 6.76 9.88
N GLU A 267 0.10 6.90 10.24
CA GLU A 267 -0.99 6.94 9.26
C GLU A 267 -1.04 8.35 8.64
N LEU A 268 -1.05 8.40 7.31
CA LEU A 268 -1.25 9.63 6.58
C LEU A 268 -2.75 9.98 6.60
N PRO A 269 -3.13 11.26 6.48
CA PRO A 269 -4.54 11.70 6.46
C PRO A 269 -5.23 11.36 5.12
N ILE A 270 -5.01 10.15 4.60
CA ILE A 270 -5.50 9.62 3.34
C ILE A 270 -6.07 8.23 3.63
N SER A 271 -7.38 8.19 3.84
CA SER A 271 -8.10 6.97 4.11
C SER A 271 -9.46 6.97 3.44
N TYR A 272 -10.04 5.78 3.32
CA TYR A 272 -11.31 5.54 2.66
C TYR A 272 -12.03 4.38 3.31
N TYR A 273 -13.36 4.48 3.35
CA TYR A 273 -14.23 3.44 3.84
C TYR A 273 -15.25 3.09 2.77
N ARG A 274 -15.48 1.80 2.57
CA ARG A 274 -16.57 1.28 1.75
C ARG A 274 -17.52 0.50 2.64
N TYR A 275 -18.80 0.88 2.67
CA TYR A 275 -19.83 0.07 3.29
C TYR A 275 -20.42 -0.92 2.30
N THR A 276 -20.13 -2.21 2.46
CA THR A 276 -20.49 -3.22 1.45
C THR A 276 -21.55 -4.22 1.90
N TYR A 277 -21.93 -4.22 3.18
CA TYR A 277 -22.84 -5.22 3.76
C TYR A 277 -24.34 -4.86 3.72
N PRO A 278 -25.27 -5.79 3.41
CA PRO A 278 -25.00 -7.16 3.00
C PRO A 278 -24.48 -7.18 1.56
N THR A 279 -23.51 -8.07 1.33
CA THR A 279 -22.94 -8.33 0.00
C THR A 279 -23.91 -9.05 -0.92
#